data_AF-M1ZWQ6-F1
#
_entry.id   AF-M1ZWQ6-F1
#
_cell.length_a   1.000
_cell.length_b   1.000
_cell.length_c   1.000
_cell.angle_alpha   90.00
_cell.angle_beta   90.00
_cell.angle_gamma   90.00
#
_symmetry.space_group_name_H-M   'P 1'
#
loop_
_entity.id
_entity.type
_entity.pdbx_description
1 polymer ?
#
loop_
_entity_poly.entity_id
_entity_poly.type
_entity_poly.pdbx_seq_one_letter_code
_entity_poly.pdbx_strand_id
1 'polypeptide(L)' 'MDLCYLWIKEYKGLKNAEFNFSNEFSFNKVGNIININKIKGLENFFGNNIINLTAIIGENGSGKS' A
#
# COMPACT_ATOMS: atom_id res chain seq x y z
N MET A 1 -5.36 -3.03 -14.12
CA MET A 1 -5.06 -3.81 -12.90
C MET A 1 -4.50 -2.84 -11.88
N ASP A 2 -5.01 -2.82 -10.66
CA ASP A 2 -4.57 -1.91 -9.58
C ASP A 2 -4.13 -2.73 -8.35
N LEU A 3 -2.99 -2.37 -7.74
CA LEU A 3 -2.48 -3.03 -6.54
C LEU A 3 -2.95 -2.22 -5.34
N CYS A 4 -3.71 -2.82 -4.42
CA CYS A 4 -4.27 -2.11 -3.28
C CYS A 4 -3.50 -2.31 -1.96
N TYR A 5 -2.95 -3.51 -1.75
CA TYR A 5 -2.33 -3.91 -0.49
C TYR A 5 -1.29 -5.01 -0.69
N LEU A 6 -0.20 -4.96 0.09
CA LEU A 6 0.82 -6.01 0.17
C LEU A 6 1.20 -6.23 1.64
N TRP A 7 1.18 -7.50 2.06
CA TRP A 7 1.76 -7.93 3.33
C TRP A 7 2.90 -8.91 3.11
N ILE A 8 3.99 -8.73 3.84
CA ILE A 8 5.18 -9.56 3.77
C ILE A 8 5.46 -10.12 5.16
N LYS A 9 5.43 -11.45 5.29
CA LYS A 9 5.86 -12.14 6.53
C LYS A 9 7.37 -11.97 6.73
N GLU A 10 8.15 -12.47 5.78
CA GLU A 10 9.61 -12.38 5.76
C GLU A 10 10.08 -12.50 4.31
N TYR A 11 10.77 -11.47 3.83
CA TYR A 11 11.40 -11.48 2.51
C TYR A 11 12.53 -10.46 2.46
N LYS A 12 13.74 -10.90 2.07
CA LYS A 12 14.97 -10.10 2.18
C LYS A 12 15.08 -9.52 3.61
N GLY A 13 15.23 -8.20 3.74
CA GLY A 13 15.31 -7.51 5.02
C GLY A 13 13.97 -7.11 5.64
N LEU A 14 12.84 -7.41 4.99
CA LEU A 14 11.51 -7.04 5.48
C LEU A 14 10.93 -8.14 6.36
N LYS A 15 10.39 -7.76 7.52
CA LYS A 15 9.68 -8.65 8.45
C LYS A 15 8.37 -8.03 8.87
N ASN A 16 7.27 -8.76 8.73
CA ASN A 16 5.90 -8.31 9.03
C ASN A 16 5.59 -6.92 8.44
N ALA A 17 5.98 -6.67 7.19
CA ALA A 17 5.81 -5.37 6.55
C ALA A 17 4.45 -5.26 5.86
N GLU A 18 3.84 -4.08 5.94
CA GLU A 18 2.54 -3.76 5.35
C GLU A 18 2.64 -2.52 4.46
N PHE A 19 2.10 -2.61 3.24
CA PHE A 19 2.05 -1.50 2.31
C PHE A 19 0.63 -1.31 1.81
N ASN A 20 0.11 -0.10 2.03
CA ASN A 20 -1.18 0.34 1.53
C ASN A 20 -0.95 1.18 0.27
N PHE A 21 -1.59 0.79 -0.82
CA PHE A 21 -1.45 1.47 -2.10
C PHE A 21 -2.75 2.16 -2.50
N SER A 22 -3.92 1.67 -2.09
CA SER A 22 -5.21 2.22 -2.53
C SER A 22 -5.49 3.63 -2.01
N ASN A 23 -6.12 4.46 -2.84
CA ASN A 23 -6.67 5.77 -2.46
C ASN A 23 -8.11 5.70 -1.93
N GLU A 24 -8.78 4.55 -2.08
CA GLU A 24 -10.19 4.36 -1.68
C GLU A 24 -10.34 3.47 -0.45
N PHE A 25 -9.34 2.64 -0.16
CA PHE A 25 -9.38 1.68 0.93
C PHE A 25 -8.10 1.74 1.77
N SER A 26 -8.26 1.60 3.09
CA SER A 26 -7.16 1.29 3.99
C SER A 26 -7.25 -0.15 4.46
N PHE A 27 -6.09 -0.79 4.56
CA PHE A 27 -5.92 -2.18 4.94
C PHE A 27 -5.02 -2.26 6.18
N ASN A 28 -5.35 -3.19 7.06
CA ASN A 28 -4.54 -3.49 8.26
C ASN A 28 -4.66 -4.98 8.59
N LYS A 29 -3.52 -5.63 8.85
CA LYS A 29 -3.51 -7.02 9.29
C LYS A 29 -3.50 -7.13 10.82
N VAL A 30 -4.48 -7.85 11.37
CA VAL A 30 -4.52 -8.22 12.78
C VAL A 30 -4.56 -9.74 12.90
N GLY A 31 -3.47 -10.35 13.36
CA GLY A 31 -3.34 -11.80 13.44
C GLY A 31 -3.45 -12.42 12.05
N ASN A 32 -4.49 -13.21 11.79
CA ASN A 32 -4.78 -13.82 10.48
C ASN A 32 -5.87 -13.09 9.68
N ILE A 33 -6.37 -11.97 10.18
CA ILE A 33 -7.45 -11.19 9.57
C ILE A 33 -6.87 -9.96 8.88
N ILE A 34 -7.38 -9.61 7.71
CA ILE A 34 -7.11 -8.33 7.04
C ILE A 34 -8.40 -7.51 7.15
N ASN A 35 -8.33 -6.39 7.87
CA ASN A 35 -9.40 -5.42 7.98
C ASN A 35 -9.31 -4.45 6.80
N ILE A 36 -10.46 -4.14 6.20
CA ILE A 36 -10.57 -3.23 5.06
C ILE A 36 -11.57 -2.14 5.43
N ASN A 37 -11.17 -0.88 5.31
CA ASN A 37 -12.05 0.26 5.55
C ASN A 37 -12.09 1.14 4.30
N LYS A 38 -13.28 1.61 3.93
CA LYS A 38 -13.42 2.62 2.88
C LYS A 38 -12.99 3.98 3.44
N ILE A 39 -12.13 4.68 2.71
CA ILE A 39 -11.65 6.02 3.05
C ILE A 39 -12.09 7.02 1.98
N LYS A 40 -12.09 8.31 2.33
CA LYS A 40 -12.38 9.38 1.37
C LYS A 40 -11.09 9.79 0.68
N GLY A 41 -10.89 9.31 -0.54
CA GLY A 41 -9.79 9.70 -1.40
C GLY A 41 -9.95 11.10 -2.00
N LEU A 42 -8.90 11.60 -2.65
CA LEU A 42 -8.93 12.82 -3.45
C LEU A 42 -9.45 12.47 -4.86
N GLU A 43 -10.75 12.69 -5.09
CA GLU A 43 -11.39 12.43 -6.39
C GLU A 43 -10.75 13.29 -7.50
N ASN A 44 -10.39 12.66 -8.62
CA ASN A 44 -9.85 13.30 -9.83
C ASN A 44 -8.64 14.22 -9.64
N PHE A 45 -7.86 14.05 -8.56
CA PHE A 45 -6.69 14.89 -8.29
C PHE A 45 -5.65 14.86 -9.43
N PHE A 46 -5.48 13.70 -10.07
CA PHE A 46 -4.56 13.51 -11.19
C PHE A 46 -5.26 13.47 -12.57
N GLY A 47 -6.52 13.89 -12.65
CA GLY A 47 -7.35 13.77 -13.85
C GLY A 47 -7.68 12.31 -14.20
N ASN A 48 -7.93 12.05 -15.48
CA ASN A 48 -8.54 10.79 -15.93
C ASN A 48 -7.54 9.69 -16.34
N ASN A 49 -6.25 10.04 -16.45
CA ASN A 49 -5.22 9.13 -17.00
C ASN A 49 -4.39 8.43 -15.91
N ILE A 50 -4.41 8.93 -14.68
CA ILE A 50 -3.68 8.39 -13.55
C ILE A 50 -4.72 7.92 -12.52
N ILE A 51 -4.77 6.61 -12.31
CA ILE A 51 -5.72 6.00 -11.37
C ILE A 51 -5.26 6.24 -9.93
N ASN A 52 -3.94 6.14 -9.68
CA ASN A 52 -3.37 6.18 -8.34
C ASN A 52 -1.87 6.53 -8.38
N LEU A 53 -1.35 7.12 -7.31
CA LEU A 53 0.06 7.43 -7.12
C LEU A 53 0.48 7.04 -5.70
N THR A 54 1.47 6.17 -5.57
CA THR A 54 2.10 5.84 -4.29
C THR A 54 3.61 6.05 -4.40
N ALA A 55 4.20 6.73 -3.41
CA ALA A 55 5.65 6.88 -3.31
C ALA A 55 6.18 5.98 -2.18
N ILE A 56 7.16 5.14 -2.51
CA ILE A 56 7.92 4.35 -1.53
C ILE A 56 9.31 4.99 -1.39
N ILE A 57 9.57 5.61 -0.24
CA ILE A 57 10.78 6.38 0.03
C ILE A 57 11.54 5.75 1.20
N GLY A 58 12.86 5.72 1.11
CA GLY A 58 13.74 5.14 2.11
C GLY A 58 15.20 5.14 1.64
N GLU A 59 16.13 4.89 2.56
CA GLU A 59 17.57 4.86 2.29
C GLU A 59 18.00 3.65 1.45
N ASN A 60 19.21 3.69 0.88
CA ASN A 60 19.76 2.55 0.15
C ASN A 60 19.86 1.33 1.07
N GLY A 61 19.43 0.16 0.56
CA GLY A 61 19.39 -1.07 1.36
C GLY A 61 18.13 -1.24 2.23
N SER A 62 17.21 -0.27 2.28
CA SER A 62 15.99 -0.36 3.10
C SER A 62 14.89 -1.31 2.59
N GLY A 63 15.15 -2.08 1.53
CA GLY A 63 14.19 -3.05 0.98
C GLY A 63 13.14 -2.48 0.01
N LYS A 64 13.43 -1.36 -0.67
CA LYS A 64 12.55 -0.77 -1.70
C LYS A 64 12.48 -1.56 -3.02
N SER A 65 13.38 -2.52 -3.24
CA SER A 65 13.57 -3.27 -4.50
C SER A 65 13.60 -4.77 -4.29
#